data_AF-A0A7J4NKT5-F1
#
_entry.id   AF-A0A7J4NKT5-F1
#
_cell.length_a   1.000
_cell.length_b   1.000
_cell.length_c   1.000
_cell.angle_alpha   90.00
_cell.angle_beta   90.00
_cell.angle_gamma   90.00
#
_symmetry.space_group_name_H-M   'P 1'
#
loop_
_entity.id
_entity.type
_entity.pdbx_description
1 polymer ?
#
loop_
_entity_poly.entity_id
_entity_poly.type
_entity_poly.pdbx_seq_one_letter_code
_entity_poly.pdbx_strand_id
1 'polypeptide(L)'
;MARKKKGLGGFIGSLTGTPYDRLSRHIEKTEENTEIEDLGRELSKIAKIIRREYDQENIDEEEHDILIEAIEEVHPEGRTFAKLQSDSEEAYDADNMPDAPEPELGGPVNLDELMRARSDSAQGSWGSSEYDDYKRQMAEEFYKDSDEAIASGDHDQMVSQDPVAGRVFHDVEDTAVEVKKEILREQGEDVEEEEVSDDEDYYVDDDNVEWWRDDDGQWWYRTPGNDDWYPSD
;
A
#
# COMPACT_ATOMS: atom_id res chain seq x y z
N MET A 1 25.55 28.96 -46.03
CA MET A 1 25.20 30.05 -45.08
C MET A 1 23.72 29.85 -44.74
N ALA A 2 23.21 29.77 -43.51
CA ALA A 2 23.52 30.43 -42.24
C ALA A 2 23.45 29.43 -41.06
N ARG A 3 24.51 29.33 -40.26
CA ARG A 3 24.62 29.78 -38.86
C ARG A 3 23.64 29.15 -37.85
N LYS A 4 24.18 28.12 -37.17
CA LYS A 4 23.82 27.55 -35.87
C LYS A 4 23.57 28.65 -34.81
N LYS A 5 22.48 28.53 -34.03
CA LYS A 5 22.39 29.13 -32.69
C LYS A 5 21.97 28.03 -31.70
N LYS A 6 22.99 27.53 -31.02
CA LYS A 6 22.92 26.72 -29.81
C LYS A 6 22.49 27.69 -28.68
N GLY A 7 21.31 27.50 -28.08
CA GLY A 7 20.94 28.08 -26.77
C GLY A 7 20.96 26.92 -25.77
N LEU A 8 21.96 26.85 -24.89
CA LEU A 8 21.82 27.21 -23.47
C LEU A 8 20.71 26.34 -22.85
N GLY A 9 21.01 25.13 -22.36
CA GLY A 9 21.91 24.99 -21.22
C GLY A 9 21.27 25.67 -20.01
N GLY A 10 20.20 25.08 -19.51
CA GLY A 10 19.44 25.53 -18.34
C GLY A 10 19.25 24.43 -17.29
N PHE A 11 20.13 23.44 -17.24
CA PHE A 11 20.33 22.58 -16.06
C PHE A 11 21.05 23.37 -14.95
N ILE A 12 20.50 24.53 -14.58
CA ILE A 12 20.88 25.24 -13.37
C ILE A 12 19.77 24.96 -12.37
N GLY A 13 19.92 23.83 -11.68
CA GLY A 13 19.42 23.75 -10.32
C GLY A 13 20.08 24.85 -9.51
N SER A 14 19.33 25.93 -9.25
CA SER A 14 19.56 26.76 -8.06
C SER A 14 18.25 27.46 -7.63
N LEU A 15 17.73 26.94 -6.51
CA LEU A 15 16.93 27.61 -5.47
C LEU A 15 15.41 27.80 -5.62
N THR A 16 14.74 27.48 -6.75
CA THR A 16 13.25 27.69 -6.81
C THR A 16 12.39 26.63 -7.52
N GLY A 17 12.91 25.48 -7.96
CA GLY A 17 12.12 24.39 -8.57
C GLY A 17 11.95 24.48 -10.09
N THR A 18 11.27 23.49 -10.70
CA THR A 18 10.94 23.43 -12.13
C THR A 18 10.04 24.61 -12.55
N PRO A 19 9.86 24.90 -13.86
CA PRO A 19 8.85 25.85 -14.32
C PRO A 19 7.46 25.54 -13.76
N TYR A 20 7.08 24.26 -13.71
CA TYR A 20 5.89 23.77 -13.04
C TYR A 20 5.84 24.17 -11.56
N ASP A 21 6.86 23.86 -10.76
CA ASP A 21 6.88 24.17 -9.31
C ASP A 21 6.68 25.67 -9.03
N ARG A 22 7.24 26.52 -9.91
CA ARG A 22 7.11 27.98 -9.78
C ARG A 22 5.69 28.45 -10.09
N LEU A 23 5.01 27.81 -11.03
CA LEU A 23 3.62 28.11 -11.37
C LEU A 23 2.67 27.60 -10.29
N SER A 24 2.86 26.37 -9.80
CA SER A 24 2.10 25.79 -8.68
C SER A 24 2.13 26.69 -7.46
N ARG A 25 3.34 27.06 -6.99
CA ARG A 25 3.48 27.97 -5.85
C ARG A 25 2.90 29.36 -6.11
N HIS A 26 2.85 29.82 -7.36
CA HIS A 26 2.21 31.10 -7.67
C HIS A 26 0.68 30.99 -7.52
N ILE A 27 0.08 29.87 -7.93
CA ILE A 27 -1.35 29.60 -7.73
C ILE A 27 -1.65 29.60 -6.22
N GLU A 28 -0.94 28.78 -5.43
CA GLU A 28 -1.10 28.69 -3.97
C GLU A 28 -0.92 30.06 -3.28
N LYS A 29 0.12 30.80 -3.68
CA LYS A 29 0.39 32.11 -3.07
C LYS A 29 -0.71 33.12 -3.42
N THR A 30 -1.22 33.09 -4.64
CA THR A 30 -2.32 33.95 -5.06
C THR A 30 -3.62 33.59 -4.34
N GLU A 31 -3.87 32.31 -4.08
CA GLU A 31 -4.98 31.87 -3.23
C GLU A 31 -4.88 32.44 -1.80
N GLU A 32 -3.71 32.31 -1.17
CA GLU A 32 -3.53 32.69 0.23
C GLU A 32 -3.54 34.22 0.44
N ASN A 33 -3.03 34.98 -0.53
CA ASN A 33 -2.74 36.41 -0.36
C ASN A 33 -3.69 37.35 -1.09
N THR A 34 -4.65 36.84 -1.86
CA THR A 34 -5.56 37.68 -2.66
C THR A 34 -7.00 37.54 -2.18
N GLU A 35 -7.70 38.67 -2.04
CA GLU A 35 -9.12 38.71 -1.71
C GLU A 35 -9.98 38.07 -2.81
N ILE A 36 -11.11 37.46 -2.42
CA ILE A 36 -12.01 36.71 -3.33
C ILE A 36 -12.44 37.55 -4.55
N GLU A 37 -12.62 38.86 -4.39
CA GLU A 37 -13.05 39.78 -5.47
C GLU A 37 -12.01 39.92 -6.61
N ASP A 38 -10.73 39.73 -6.30
CA ASP A 38 -9.62 39.88 -7.25
C ASP A 38 -8.98 38.54 -7.62
N LEU A 39 -9.15 37.51 -6.78
CA LEU A 39 -8.60 36.17 -6.96
C LEU A 39 -8.91 35.58 -8.34
N GLY A 40 -10.17 35.59 -8.78
CA GLY A 40 -10.55 35.05 -10.10
C GLY A 40 -9.87 35.77 -11.27
N ARG A 41 -9.63 37.08 -11.15
CA ARG A 41 -8.92 37.87 -12.17
C ARG A 41 -7.43 37.57 -12.18
N GLU A 42 -6.83 37.29 -11.03
CA GLU A 42 -5.42 36.90 -10.94
C GLU A 42 -5.18 35.48 -11.43
N LEU A 43 -5.98 34.51 -11.00
CA LEU A 43 -5.97 33.14 -11.50
C LEU A 43 -6.16 33.07 -13.02
N SER A 44 -7.09 33.86 -13.56
CA SER A 44 -7.27 33.99 -15.03
C SER A 44 -6.04 34.57 -15.75
N LYS A 45 -5.18 35.35 -15.08
CA LYS A 45 -3.89 35.78 -15.64
C LYS A 45 -2.85 34.67 -15.54
N ILE A 46 -2.82 33.92 -14.43
CA ILE A 46 -1.91 32.79 -14.24
C ILE A 46 -2.21 31.69 -15.28
N ALA A 47 -3.47 31.37 -15.56
CA ALA A 47 -3.87 30.44 -16.62
C ALA A 47 -3.31 30.85 -18.01
N LYS A 48 -3.28 32.15 -18.33
CA LYS A 48 -2.66 32.66 -19.56
C LYS A 48 -1.14 32.53 -19.56
N ILE A 49 -0.51 32.61 -18.39
CA ILE A 49 0.94 32.41 -18.25
C ILE A 49 1.26 30.93 -18.46
N ILE A 50 0.51 30.02 -17.84
CA ILE A 50 0.67 28.56 -18.01
C ILE A 50 0.63 28.18 -19.49
N ARG A 51 -0.42 28.60 -20.22
CA ARG A 51 -0.51 28.37 -21.66
C ARG A 51 0.70 28.88 -22.43
N ARG A 52 1.23 30.04 -22.03
CA ARG A 52 2.42 30.63 -22.67
C ARG A 52 3.71 29.88 -22.35
N GLU A 53 3.83 29.31 -21.15
CA GLU A 53 4.96 28.46 -20.76
C GLU A 53 4.92 27.12 -21.52
N TYR A 54 3.73 26.56 -21.74
CA TYR A 54 3.53 25.42 -22.63
C TYR A 54 3.92 25.76 -24.08
N ASP A 55 3.45 26.89 -24.63
CA ASP A 55 3.81 27.34 -25.98
C ASP A 55 5.33 27.56 -26.15
N GLN A 56 6.07 27.72 -25.05
CA GLN A 56 7.53 27.86 -25.02
C GLN A 56 8.28 26.55 -24.79
N GLU A 57 7.56 25.42 -24.71
CA GLU A 57 8.10 24.09 -24.38
C GLU A 57 8.81 24.07 -23.01
N ASN A 58 8.40 24.92 -22.07
CA ASN A 58 8.96 24.96 -20.71
C ASN A 58 8.24 24.00 -19.75
N ILE A 59 7.00 23.64 -20.07
CA ILE A 59 6.19 22.63 -19.39
C ILE A 59 5.58 21.72 -20.45
N ASP A 60 5.33 20.47 -20.10
CA ASP A 60 4.63 19.53 -20.99
C ASP A 60 3.10 19.68 -20.91
N GLU A 61 2.40 18.81 -21.65
CA GLU A 61 0.94 18.82 -21.79
C GLU A 61 0.23 18.41 -20.49
N GLU A 62 0.77 17.40 -19.80
CA GLU A 62 0.27 16.89 -18.52
C GLU A 62 0.45 17.95 -17.42
N GLU A 63 1.65 18.54 -17.32
CA GLU A 63 1.95 19.65 -16.41
C GLU A 63 1.06 20.87 -16.66
N HIS A 64 0.77 21.20 -17.93
CA HIS A 64 -0.17 22.25 -18.27
C HIS A 64 -1.55 21.96 -17.68
N ASP A 65 -2.08 20.76 -17.93
CA ASP A 65 -3.44 20.42 -17.54
C ASP A 65 -3.60 20.32 -16.03
N ILE A 66 -2.64 19.71 -15.32
CA ILE A 66 -2.59 19.70 -13.85
C ILE A 66 -2.62 21.12 -13.28
N LEU A 67 -1.81 22.05 -13.82
CA LEU A 67 -1.81 23.44 -13.36
C LEU A 67 -3.12 24.17 -13.64
N ILE A 68 -3.78 23.83 -14.76
CA ILE A 68 -5.10 24.37 -15.05
C ILE A 68 -6.14 23.80 -14.09
N GLU A 69 -6.10 22.52 -13.74
CA GLU A 69 -7.00 21.91 -12.73
C GLU A 69 -6.86 22.58 -11.38
N ALA A 70 -5.63 22.80 -10.91
CA ALA A 70 -5.37 23.50 -9.67
C ALA A 70 -5.96 24.93 -9.66
N ILE A 71 -5.95 25.61 -10.82
CA ILE A 71 -6.61 26.92 -10.95
C ILE A 71 -8.13 26.79 -10.87
N GLU A 72 -8.72 25.79 -11.51
CA GLU A 72 -10.16 25.56 -11.55
C GLU A 72 -10.73 25.26 -10.16
N GLU A 73 -9.99 24.46 -9.37
CA GLU A 73 -10.33 24.11 -7.99
C GLU A 73 -10.44 25.35 -7.09
N VAL A 74 -9.50 26.29 -7.25
CA VAL A 74 -9.41 27.50 -6.42
C VAL A 74 -10.23 28.67 -6.98
N HIS A 75 -10.68 28.60 -8.24
CA HIS A 75 -11.36 29.73 -8.89
C HIS A 75 -12.71 30.04 -8.21
N PRO A 76 -12.94 31.26 -7.70
CA PRO A 76 -14.15 31.58 -6.92
C PRO A 76 -15.45 31.48 -7.73
N GLU A 77 -15.36 31.59 -9.06
CA GLU A 77 -16.50 31.44 -9.98
C GLU A 77 -16.62 30.02 -10.59
N GLY A 78 -15.77 29.07 -10.19
CA GLY A 78 -15.78 27.69 -10.72
C GLY A 78 -15.59 27.64 -12.24
N ARG A 79 -14.70 28.48 -12.77
CA ARG A 79 -14.48 28.62 -14.20
C ARG A 79 -13.63 27.48 -14.71
N THR A 80 -14.04 26.86 -15.81
CA THR A 80 -13.24 25.87 -16.53
C THR A 80 -12.46 26.46 -17.70
N PHE A 81 -11.35 25.83 -18.03
CA PHE A 81 -10.45 26.18 -19.12
C PHE A 81 -10.23 24.95 -20.02
N ALA A 82 -9.81 25.19 -21.26
CA ALA A 82 -9.56 24.10 -22.20
C ALA A 82 -8.29 23.34 -21.80
N LYS A 83 -8.43 22.04 -21.58
CA LYS A 83 -7.33 21.09 -21.42
C LYS A 83 -6.69 20.78 -22.78
N LEU A 84 -5.43 20.40 -22.77
CA LEU A 84 -4.68 20.04 -23.97
C LEU A 84 -4.75 18.55 -24.25
N GLN A 85 -4.65 17.74 -23.19
CA GLN A 85 -4.94 16.32 -23.25
C GLN A 85 -6.41 16.16 -23.64
N SER A 86 -6.61 15.38 -24.70
CA SER A 86 -7.95 14.94 -25.04
C SER A 86 -8.46 14.06 -23.90
N ASP A 87 -9.66 14.35 -23.38
CA ASP A 87 -10.47 13.50 -22.50
C ASP A 87 -10.59 12.03 -22.96
N SER A 88 -10.10 11.67 -24.14
CA SER A 88 -9.98 10.29 -24.61
C SER A 88 -8.97 9.44 -23.84
N GLU A 89 -8.21 10.00 -22.89
CA GLU A 89 -7.47 9.23 -21.89
C GLU A 89 -8.38 8.73 -20.74
N GLU A 90 -9.71 8.91 -20.85
CA GLU A 90 -10.66 8.04 -20.16
C GLU A 90 -10.58 6.64 -20.81
N ALA A 91 -9.52 5.90 -20.48
CA ALA A 91 -9.35 4.50 -20.84
C ALA A 91 -10.51 3.61 -20.33
N TYR A 92 -11.38 4.19 -19.50
CA TYR A 92 -12.67 3.67 -19.09
C TYR A 92 -13.79 4.52 -19.67
N ASP A 93 -13.98 4.47 -20.98
CA ASP A 93 -15.24 4.89 -21.59
C ASP A 93 -16.36 4.06 -20.93
N ALA A 94 -17.06 4.65 -19.97
CA ALA A 94 -18.13 3.99 -19.23
C ALA A 94 -19.22 3.48 -20.18
N ASP A 95 -19.35 4.09 -21.37
CA ASP A 95 -20.29 3.68 -22.40
C ASP A 95 -19.76 2.55 -23.31
N ASN A 96 -18.46 2.22 -23.24
CA ASN A 96 -17.81 1.20 -24.08
C ASN A 96 -17.03 0.16 -23.25
N MET A 97 -17.27 0.10 -21.94
CA MET A 97 -16.77 -0.98 -21.09
C MET A 97 -17.46 -2.29 -21.53
N PRO A 98 -16.71 -3.34 -21.90
CA PRO A 98 -17.32 -4.61 -22.24
C PRO A 98 -18.06 -5.14 -21.01
N ASP A 99 -19.30 -5.58 -21.22
CA ASP A 99 -20.05 -6.26 -20.16
C ASP A 99 -19.21 -7.42 -19.62
N ALA A 100 -19.16 -7.53 -18.28
CA ALA A 100 -18.50 -8.65 -17.64
C ALA A 100 -19.12 -9.95 -18.17
N PRO A 101 -18.31 -10.96 -18.55
CA PRO A 101 -18.84 -12.21 -19.07
C PRO A 101 -19.76 -12.83 -18.02
N GLU A 102 -20.98 -13.19 -18.43
CA GLU A 102 -21.91 -13.90 -17.56
C GLU A 102 -21.26 -15.21 -17.09
N PRO A 103 -20.96 -15.37 -15.79
CA PRO A 103 -20.38 -16.63 -15.33
C PRO A 103 -21.48 -17.69 -15.38
N GLU A 104 -21.27 -18.77 -16.15
CA GLU A 104 -22.15 -19.94 -16.15
C GLU A 104 -22.00 -20.69 -14.81
N LEU A 105 -22.47 -20.09 -13.71
CA LEU A 105 -22.53 -20.73 -12.41
C LEU A 105 -23.74 -21.67 -12.40
N GLY A 106 -23.53 -22.89 -12.91
CA GLY A 106 -24.53 -23.96 -12.92
C GLY A 106 -24.91 -24.52 -11.54
N GLY A 107 -24.61 -23.81 -10.45
CA GLY A 107 -24.87 -24.23 -9.08
C GLY A 107 -24.00 -23.52 -8.05
N PRO A 108 -24.15 -23.85 -6.74
CA PRO A 108 -23.27 -23.33 -5.70
C PRO A 108 -21.84 -23.81 -5.96
N VAL A 109 -20.93 -22.87 -6.19
CA VAL A 109 -19.52 -23.17 -6.42
C VAL A 109 -18.79 -23.21 -5.08
N ASN A 110 -18.03 -24.28 -4.84
CA ASN A 110 -17.19 -24.38 -3.65
C ASN A 110 -16.03 -23.38 -3.76
N LEU A 111 -15.94 -22.48 -2.77
CA LEU A 111 -14.85 -21.50 -2.67
C LEU A 111 -13.49 -22.19 -2.56
N ASP A 112 -13.40 -23.32 -1.85
CA ASP A 112 -12.16 -24.10 -1.74
C ASP A 112 -11.69 -24.68 -3.08
N GLU A 113 -12.64 -25.03 -3.96
CA GLU A 113 -12.34 -25.56 -5.29
C GLU A 113 -11.91 -24.44 -6.25
N LEU A 114 -12.46 -23.23 -6.08
CA LEU A 114 -12.05 -22.02 -6.79
C LEU A 114 -10.67 -21.50 -6.35
N MET A 115 -10.39 -21.56 -5.04
CA MET A 115 -9.12 -21.13 -4.46
C MET A 115 -7.99 -22.13 -4.71
N ARG A 116 -8.33 -23.39 -5.00
CA ARG A 116 -7.35 -24.37 -5.43
C ARG A 116 -6.91 -24.04 -6.85
N ALA A 117 -5.61 -23.81 -7.03
CA ALA A 117 -5.01 -23.63 -8.35
C ALA A 117 -5.45 -24.77 -9.28
N ARG A 118 -6.15 -24.42 -10.36
CA ARG A 118 -6.57 -25.39 -11.37
C ARG A 118 -5.28 -26.00 -11.94
N SER A 119 -5.10 -27.31 -11.80
CA SER A 119 -3.83 -28.00 -12.15
C SER A 119 -3.41 -27.85 -13.62
N ASP A 120 -4.30 -27.32 -14.46
CA ASP A 120 -4.10 -27.12 -15.90
C ASP A 120 -4.15 -25.64 -16.32
N SER A 121 -4.33 -24.71 -15.38
CA SER A 121 -4.04 -23.29 -15.64
C SER A 121 -2.55 -23.07 -15.39
N ALA A 122 -1.74 -23.55 -16.32
CA ALA A 122 -0.35 -23.16 -16.44
C ALA A 122 -0.32 -21.63 -16.60
N GLN A 123 -0.07 -20.90 -15.51
CA GLN A 123 0.59 -19.61 -15.61
C GLN A 123 1.84 -19.86 -16.46
N GLY A 124 1.86 -19.29 -17.67
CA GLY A 124 2.91 -19.54 -18.63
C GLY A 124 4.28 -19.36 -17.98
N SER A 125 5.24 -20.21 -18.37
CA SER A 125 6.64 -20.24 -17.94
C SER A 125 7.41 -18.91 -18.03
N TRP A 126 6.77 -17.82 -18.45
CA TRP A 126 7.35 -16.50 -18.57
C TRP A 126 7.29 -15.67 -17.27
N GLY A 127 6.45 -16.02 -16.28
CA GLY A 127 6.33 -15.25 -15.04
C GLY A 127 6.79 -15.97 -13.76
N SER A 128 6.84 -17.31 -13.75
CA SER A 128 7.23 -18.08 -12.56
C SER A 128 8.72 -17.91 -12.24
N SER A 129 9.60 -17.90 -13.25
CA SER A 129 11.04 -17.82 -13.01
C SER A 129 11.46 -16.47 -12.44
N GLU A 130 10.89 -15.36 -12.91
CA GLU A 130 11.23 -14.03 -12.39
C GLU A 130 10.69 -13.83 -10.96
N TYR A 131 9.49 -14.36 -10.68
CA TYR A 131 8.91 -14.31 -9.35
C TYR A 131 9.64 -15.21 -8.34
N ASP A 132 10.01 -16.42 -8.75
CA ASP A 132 10.78 -17.35 -7.92
C ASP A 132 12.23 -16.86 -7.70
N ASP A 133 12.82 -16.18 -8.69
CA ASP A 133 14.13 -15.56 -8.56
C ASP A 133 14.08 -14.30 -7.68
N TYR A 134 13.04 -13.47 -7.80
CA TYR A 134 12.80 -12.33 -6.89
C TYR A 134 12.59 -12.80 -5.45
N LYS A 135 11.77 -13.84 -5.23
CA LYS A 135 11.61 -14.46 -3.91
C LYS A 135 12.93 -14.97 -3.33
N ARG A 136 13.76 -15.60 -4.16
CA ARG A 136 15.07 -16.10 -3.72
C ARG A 136 16.00 -14.95 -3.34
N GLN A 137 16.07 -13.90 -4.15
CA GLN A 137 16.89 -12.72 -3.88
C GLN A 137 16.46 -12.03 -2.58
N MET A 138 15.16 -11.80 -2.40
CA MET A 138 14.64 -11.15 -1.19
C MET A 138 14.84 -12.01 0.06
N ALA A 139 14.71 -13.33 -0.04
CA ALA A 139 15.01 -14.24 1.05
C ALA A 139 16.51 -14.21 1.41
N GLU A 140 17.39 -14.17 0.42
CA GLU A 140 18.84 -14.04 0.63
C GLU A 140 19.20 -12.70 1.30
N GLU A 141 18.55 -11.61 0.91
CA GLU A 141 18.68 -10.29 1.56
C GLU A 141 18.17 -10.33 3.02
N PHE A 142 17.03 -10.96 3.29
CA PHE A 142 16.52 -11.13 4.65
C PHE A 142 17.46 -11.94 5.55
N TYR A 143 18.00 -13.07 5.08
CA TYR A 143 18.94 -13.87 5.88
C TYR A 143 20.24 -13.12 6.15
N LYS A 144 20.71 -12.34 5.19
CA LYS A 144 21.91 -11.52 5.35
C LYS A 144 21.69 -10.38 6.35
N ASP A 145 20.57 -9.68 6.24
CA ASP A 145 20.20 -8.62 7.18
C ASP A 145 19.94 -9.19 8.58
N SER A 146 19.34 -10.39 8.67
CA SER A 146 19.17 -11.12 9.93
C SER A 146 20.49 -11.50 10.58
N ASP A 147 21.44 -12.05 9.81
CA ASP A 147 22.75 -12.43 10.33
C ASP A 147 23.55 -11.18 10.79
N GLU A 148 23.41 -10.05 10.08
CA GLU A 148 24.03 -8.78 10.45
C GLU A 148 23.34 -8.14 11.67
N ALA A 149 22.02 -8.25 11.80
CA ALA A 149 21.26 -7.80 12.97
C ALA A 149 21.61 -8.63 14.23
N ILE A 150 21.71 -9.95 14.10
CA ILE A 150 22.16 -10.83 15.18
C ILE A 150 23.61 -10.53 15.56
N ALA A 151 24.49 -10.30 14.59
CA ALA A 151 25.89 -9.95 14.85
C ALA A 151 26.07 -8.56 15.51
N SER A 152 25.18 -7.62 15.20
CA SER A 152 25.18 -6.26 15.78
C SER A 152 24.36 -6.13 17.07
N GLY A 153 23.59 -7.16 17.44
CA GLY A 153 22.81 -7.23 18.67
C GLY A 153 21.45 -6.50 18.60
N ASP A 154 20.98 -6.17 17.40
CA ASP A 154 19.74 -5.41 17.15
C ASP A 154 18.64 -6.28 16.49
N HIS A 155 18.54 -7.54 16.95
CA HIS A 155 17.58 -8.50 16.39
C HIS A 155 16.12 -8.26 16.83
N ASP A 156 15.89 -7.56 17.95
CA ASP A 156 14.56 -7.30 18.50
C ASP A 156 13.74 -6.28 17.68
N GLN A 157 14.39 -5.51 16.80
CA GLN A 157 13.74 -4.51 15.94
C GLN A 157 13.48 -5.02 14.52
N MET A 158 13.73 -6.31 14.24
CA MET A 158 13.52 -6.89 12.91
C MET A 158 12.02 -7.06 12.62
N VAL A 159 11.52 -6.26 11.69
CA VAL A 159 10.13 -6.33 11.24
C VAL A 159 10.01 -7.32 10.09
N SER A 160 9.25 -8.39 10.30
CA SER A 160 8.92 -9.32 9.22
C SER A 160 7.95 -8.64 8.24
N GLN A 161 8.39 -8.41 7.01
CA GLN A 161 7.53 -7.95 5.92
C GLN A 161 7.20 -9.12 5.00
N ASP A 162 5.93 -9.26 4.62
CA ASP A 162 5.51 -10.14 3.53
C ASP A 162 6.03 -9.56 2.19
N PRO A 163 6.96 -10.24 1.51
CA PRO A 163 7.61 -9.70 0.31
C PRO A 163 6.69 -9.64 -0.92
N VAL A 164 5.51 -10.27 -0.88
CA VAL A 164 4.59 -10.32 -2.03
C VAL A 164 3.52 -9.23 -1.92
N ALA A 165 3.03 -8.99 -0.72
CA ALA A 165 1.92 -8.07 -0.48
C ALA A 165 2.37 -6.73 0.13
N GLY A 166 3.66 -6.54 0.44
CA GLY A 166 4.18 -5.33 1.08
C GLY A 166 3.59 -5.10 2.47
N ARG A 167 3.09 -6.16 3.11
CA ARG A 167 2.45 -6.09 4.42
C ARG A 167 3.55 -6.12 5.47
N VAL A 168 3.53 -5.11 6.33
CA VAL A 168 4.44 -4.98 7.47
C VAL A 168 3.74 -5.57 8.68
N PHE A 169 4.23 -6.69 9.21
CA PHE A 169 3.71 -7.24 10.45
C PHE A 169 4.43 -6.58 11.62
N HIS A 170 3.84 -5.53 12.17
CA HIS A 170 4.19 -5.06 13.51
C HIS A 170 3.31 -5.79 14.52
N ASP A 171 3.92 -6.30 15.59
CA ASP A 171 3.30 -6.94 16.75
C ASP A 171 2.14 -7.88 16.39
N VAL A 172 2.51 -9.03 15.80
CA VAL A 172 1.58 -10.10 15.43
C VAL A 172 0.85 -10.63 16.67
N GLU A 173 1.48 -10.64 17.84
CA GLU A 173 0.88 -11.16 19.06
C GLU A 173 -0.24 -10.26 19.58
N ASP A 174 0.00 -8.95 19.71
CA ASP A 174 -1.00 -8.00 20.20
C ASP A 174 -2.21 -7.89 19.26
N THR A 175 -1.96 -7.84 17.95
CA THR A 175 -3.02 -7.72 16.93
C THR A 175 -3.80 -9.02 16.76
N ALA A 176 -3.16 -10.18 16.86
CA ALA A 176 -3.86 -11.47 16.79
C ALA A 176 -4.75 -11.70 18.02
N VAL A 177 -4.30 -11.30 19.21
CA VAL A 177 -5.11 -11.38 20.44
C VAL A 177 -6.33 -10.46 20.36
N GLU A 178 -6.17 -9.24 19.83
CA GLU A 178 -7.28 -8.29 19.64
C GLU A 178 -8.31 -8.80 18.63
N VAL A 179 -7.86 -9.31 17.48
CA VAL A 179 -8.74 -9.90 16.45
C VAL A 179 -9.44 -11.16 16.95
N LYS A 180 -8.75 -12.03 17.71
CA LYS A 180 -9.36 -13.21 18.34
C LYS A 180 -10.48 -12.81 19.31
N LYS A 181 -10.24 -11.77 20.14
CA LYS A 181 -11.25 -11.21 21.05
C LYS A 181 -12.44 -10.61 20.30
N GLU A 182 -12.19 -9.95 19.16
CA GLU A 182 -13.25 -9.39 18.31
C GLU A 182 -14.12 -10.49 17.69
N ILE A 183 -13.51 -11.56 17.17
CA ILE A 183 -14.23 -12.71 16.58
C ILE A 183 -15.08 -13.44 17.62
N LEU A 184 -14.55 -13.68 18.84
CA LEU A 184 -15.30 -14.32 19.92
C LEU A 184 -16.51 -13.49 20.37
N ARG A 185 -16.34 -12.15 20.44
CA ARG A 185 -17.44 -11.23 20.74
C ARG A 185 -18.50 -11.22 19.64
N GLU A 186 -18.11 -11.32 18.37
CA GLU A 186 -19.04 -11.38 17.23
C GLU A 186 -19.81 -12.71 17.19
N GLN A 187 -19.21 -13.81 17.62
CA GLN A 187 -19.86 -15.13 17.72
C GLN A 187 -20.81 -15.28 18.92
N GLY A 188 -20.90 -14.28 19.80
CA GLY A 188 -21.87 -14.24 20.90
C GLY A 188 -21.47 -15.10 22.11
N GLU A 189 -20.19 -15.40 22.26
CA GLU A 189 -19.62 -16.02 23.44
C GLU A 189 -19.22 -14.92 24.44
N ASP A 190 -19.75 -14.98 25.67
CA ASP A 190 -19.38 -14.03 26.73
C ASP A 190 -17.89 -14.21 27.03
N VAL A 191 -17.10 -13.19 26.73
CA VAL A 191 -15.69 -13.12 27.13
C VAL A 191 -15.67 -12.90 28.64
N GLU A 192 -15.81 -13.97 29.42
CA GLU A 192 -15.27 -13.97 30.77
C GLU A 192 -13.80 -13.56 30.64
N GLU A 193 -13.38 -12.57 31.42
CA GLU A 193 -11.97 -12.33 31.70
C GLU A 193 -11.43 -13.57 32.43
N GLU A 194 -11.30 -14.69 31.71
CA GLU A 194 -10.22 -15.60 32.00
C GLU A 194 -8.97 -14.74 31.80
N GLU A 195 -8.31 -14.44 32.92
CA GLU A 195 -6.92 -14.07 32.89
C GLU A 195 -6.23 -15.17 32.09
N VAL A 196 -6.09 -14.95 30.79
CA VAL A 196 -5.14 -15.64 29.94
C VAL A 196 -3.82 -15.17 30.51
N SER A 197 -3.42 -15.82 31.59
CA SER A 197 -2.10 -15.71 32.13
C SER A 197 -1.20 -16.10 30.98
N ASP A 198 -0.40 -15.14 30.54
CA ASP A 198 0.65 -15.28 29.53
C ASP A 198 1.80 -16.14 30.10
N ASP A 199 1.45 -17.17 30.86
CA ASP A 199 2.37 -18.08 31.47
C ASP A 199 2.82 -19.00 30.35
N GLU A 200 4.03 -18.76 29.85
CA GLU A 200 4.83 -19.76 29.10
C GLU A 200 4.89 -21.13 29.81
N ASP A 201 4.42 -21.18 31.05
CA ASP A 201 4.30 -22.35 31.91
C ASP A 201 2.95 -23.09 31.79
N TYR A 202 1.98 -22.67 30.97
CA TYR A 202 0.71 -23.39 30.78
C TYR A 202 0.11 -23.28 29.35
N TYR A 203 -0.18 -24.42 28.70
CA TYR A 203 -0.94 -24.42 27.43
C TYR A 203 -1.77 -25.68 27.24
N VAL A 204 -2.74 -25.66 26.33
CA VAL A 204 -3.59 -26.82 25.98
C VAL A 204 -3.43 -27.15 24.50
N ASP A 205 -3.21 -28.42 24.17
CA ASP A 205 -3.02 -28.86 22.79
C ASP A 205 -4.33 -29.22 22.05
N ASP A 206 -4.21 -29.55 20.76
CA ASP A 206 -5.32 -29.90 19.88
C ASP A 206 -6.06 -31.19 20.31
N ASP A 207 -5.45 -32.03 21.15
CA ASP A 207 -6.05 -33.23 21.74
C ASP A 207 -6.69 -32.94 23.11
N ASN A 208 -6.76 -31.66 23.50
CA ASN A 208 -7.27 -31.15 24.77
C ASN A 208 -6.46 -31.66 25.98
N VAL A 209 -5.19 -31.98 25.77
CA VAL A 209 -4.22 -32.32 26.82
C VAL A 209 -3.62 -31.02 27.32
N GLU A 210 -3.61 -30.88 28.65
CA GLU A 210 -3.19 -29.65 29.30
C GLU A 210 -1.77 -29.83 29.79
N TRP A 211 -0.91 -28.88 29.46
CA TRP A 211 0.53 -28.89 29.70
C TRP A 211 0.89 -27.80 30.70
N TRP A 212 1.72 -28.14 31.68
CA TRP A 212 2.22 -27.21 32.70
C TRP A 212 3.72 -27.39 32.91
N ARG A 213 4.48 -26.31 33.02
CA ARG A 213 5.92 -26.31 33.32
C ARG A 213 6.13 -25.96 34.79
N ASP A 214 6.88 -26.78 35.52
CA ASP A 214 7.25 -26.48 36.90
C ASP A 214 8.42 -25.49 37.00
N ASP A 215 8.68 -25.01 38.23
CA ASP A 215 9.76 -24.06 38.53
C ASP A 215 11.16 -24.61 38.21
N ASP A 216 11.31 -25.92 38.03
CA ASP A 216 12.56 -26.60 37.64
C ASP A 216 12.68 -26.76 36.11
N GLY A 217 11.68 -26.30 35.35
CA GLY A 217 11.64 -26.34 33.88
C GLY A 217 11.16 -27.69 33.32
N GLN A 218 10.63 -28.58 34.15
CA GLN A 218 10.10 -29.86 33.76
C GLN A 218 8.63 -29.72 33.34
N TRP A 219 8.30 -30.32 32.19
CA TRP A 219 6.94 -30.31 31.66
C TRP A 219 6.10 -31.45 32.23
N TRP A 220 4.85 -31.14 32.53
CA TRP A 220 3.83 -32.04 33.02
C TRP A 220 2.63 -31.96 32.10
N TYR A 221 1.95 -33.07 31.87
CA TYR A 221 0.73 -33.11 31.07
C TYR A 221 -0.40 -33.82 31.80
N ARG A 222 -1.64 -33.41 31.53
CA ARG A 222 -2.85 -34.09 31.99
C ARG A 222 -3.80 -34.30 30.82
N THR A 223 -4.35 -35.51 30.73
CA THR A 223 -5.29 -35.88 29.65
C THR A 223 -6.72 -35.54 30.04
N PRO A 224 -7.58 -35.20 29.07
CA PRO A 224 -8.96 -34.82 29.36
C PRO A 224 -9.70 -35.98 30.04
N GLY A 225 -10.14 -35.75 31.27
CA GLY A 225 -10.85 -36.73 32.11
C GLY A 225 -9.99 -37.46 33.16
N ASN A 226 -8.70 -37.13 33.28
CA ASN A 226 -7.85 -37.54 34.41
C ASN A 226 -7.47 -36.34 35.26
N ASP A 227 -7.56 -36.47 36.58
CA ASP A 227 -7.19 -35.42 37.54
C ASP A 227 -5.68 -35.40 37.88
N ASP A 228 -4.92 -36.42 37.42
CA ASP A 228 -3.50 -36.59 37.75
C ASP A 228 -2.58 -36.00 36.66
N TRP A 229 -1.50 -35.34 37.09
CA TRP A 229 -0.43 -34.81 36.24
C TRP A 229 0.69 -35.83 36.05
N TYR A 230 1.16 -35.98 34.81
CA TYR A 230 2.25 -36.89 34.46
C TYR A 230 3.45 -36.12 33.93
N PRO A 231 4.68 -36.46 34.33
CA PRO A 231 5.87 -35.82 33.78
C PRO A 231 6.04 -36.21 32.31
N SER A 232 6.39 -35.22 31.48
CA SER A 232 6.90 -35.43 30.14
C SER A 232 8.37 -35.87 30.20
N ASP A 233 8.77 -36.77 29.32
CA ASP A 233 10.17 -37.22 29.16
C ASP A 233 10.94 -36.29 28.19
#